data_AF-A0A512HLX0-F1
#
_entry.id   AF-A0A512HLX0-F1
#
_cell.length_a   1.000
_cell.length_b   1.000
_cell.length_c   1.000
_cell.angle_alpha   90.00
_cell.angle_beta   90.00
_cell.angle_gamma   90.00
#
_symmetry.space_group_name_H-M   'P 1'
#
loop_
_entity.id
_entity.type
_entity.pdbx_description
1 polymer ?
#
loop_
_entity_poly.entity_id
_entity_poly.type
_entity_poly.pdbx_seq_one_letter_code
_entity_poly.pdbx_strand_id
1 'polypeptide(L)'
;MGVLGQVGFADHKRDLQPSLDGTPEAGWLIAPDMQGVGLATEALGAALAWADENFLQVGTACIIAPQHEVSIRVATKCGFLEQGFVTFRNEQTLLMRRNRSQT
;
A
#
# COMPACT_ATOMS: atom_id res chain seq x y z
N MET A 1 18.86 18.01 7.59
CA MET A 1 18.04 16.78 7.69
C MET A 1 17.27 16.65 6.39
N GLY A 2 17.54 15.63 5.59
CA GLY A 2 16.89 15.44 4.29
C GLY A 2 15.53 14.76 4.40
N VAL A 3 14.84 14.61 3.28
CA VAL A 3 13.64 13.78 3.18
C VAL A 3 14.04 12.31 3.35
N LEU A 4 13.39 11.60 4.28
CA LEU A 4 13.69 10.20 4.61
C LEU A 4 12.87 9.20 3.78
N GLY A 5 11.82 9.68 3.09
CA GLY A 5 10.90 8.86 2.32
C GLY A 5 9.59 9.58 2.06
N GLN A 6 8.65 8.85 1.45
CA GLN A 6 7.30 9.29 1.17
C GLN A 6 6.31 8.14 1.42
N VAL A 7 5.12 8.47 1.89
CA VAL A 7 3.98 7.56 2.00
C VAL A 7 2.71 8.33 1.63
N GLY A 8 1.73 7.65 1.03
CA GLY A 8 0.47 8.29 0.69
C GLY A 8 -0.44 7.40 -0.12
N PHE A 9 -1.45 8.03 -0.70
CA PHE A 9 -2.49 7.38 -1.49
C PHE A 9 -2.63 8.04 -2.86
N ALA A 10 -3.01 7.25 -3.85
CA ALA A 10 -3.32 7.73 -5.19
C ALA A 10 -4.49 6.95 -5.81
N ASP A 11 -5.13 7.55 -6.80
CA ASP A 11 -6.00 6.86 -7.75
C ASP A 11 -5.28 6.83 -9.10
N HIS A 12 -4.47 5.79 -9.32
CA HIS A 12 -3.56 5.72 -10.46
C HIS A 12 -4.23 5.40 -11.80
N LYS A 13 -5.53 5.04 -11.81
CA LYS A 13 -6.25 4.65 -13.04
C LYS A 13 -5.50 3.61 -13.89
N ARG A 14 -4.86 2.65 -13.22
CA ARG A 14 -4.08 1.60 -13.87
C ARG A 14 -5.04 0.64 -14.58
N ASP A 15 -4.65 0.21 -15.78
CA ASP A 15 -5.31 -0.90 -16.46
C ASP A 15 -4.92 -2.20 -15.76
N LEU A 16 -5.79 -2.64 -14.84
CA LEU A 16 -5.63 -3.80 -13.95
C LEU A 16 -6.93 -4.59 -13.95
N GLN A 17 -6.82 -5.92 -13.85
CA GLN A 17 -7.98 -6.79 -13.64
C GLN A 17 -7.74 -7.68 -12.41
N PRO A 18 -8.59 -7.58 -11.35
CA PRO A 18 -9.70 -6.63 -11.20
C PRO A 18 -9.23 -5.18 -11.06
N SER A 19 -10.05 -4.23 -11.53
CA SER A 19 -9.76 -2.79 -11.41
C SER A 19 -9.67 -2.34 -9.94
N LEU A 20 -8.85 -1.32 -9.71
CA LEU A 20 -8.75 -0.59 -8.45
C LEU A 20 -9.46 0.77 -8.49
N ASP A 21 -10.18 1.08 -9.57
CA ASP A 21 -10.91 2.34 -9.70
C ASP A 21 -11.79 2.62 -8.47
N GLY A 22 -11.65 3.83 -7.93
CA GLY A 22 -12.40 4.26 -6.75
C GLY A 22 -11.91 3.65 -5.44
N THR A 23 -10.82 2.87 -5.45
CA THR A 23 -10.13 2.39 -4.24
C THR A 23 -8.80 3.14 -4.08
N PRO A 24 -8.56 3.82 -2.94
CA PRO A 24 -7.27 4.48 -2.71
C PRO A 24 -6.12 3.47 -2.70
N GLU A 25 -5.14 3.67 -3.56
CA GLU A 25 -3.95 2.83 -3.68
C GLU A 25 -2.85 3.41 -2.78
N ALA A 26 -2.47 2.67 -1.74
CA ALA A 26 -1.41 3.03 -0.81
C ALA A 26 -0.03 2.73 -1.42
N GLY A 27 0.90 3.69 -1.31
CA GLY A 27 2.27 3.55 -1.76
C GLY A 27 3.26 4.16 -0.77
N TRP A 28 4.46 3.59 -0.69
CA TRP A 28 5.54 4.06 0.17
C TRP A 28 6.91 3.85 -0.46
N LEU A 29 7.85 4.72 -0.10
CA LEU A 29 9.25 4.65 -0.45
C LEU A 29 10.07 5.20 0.71
N ILE A 30 11.08 4.48 1.17
CA ILE A 30 12.01 4.93 2.22
C ILE A 30 13.42 4.96 1.62
N ALA A 31 14.16 6.04 1.92
CA ALA A 31 15.55 6.20 1.50
C ALA A 31 16.39 4.97 1.92
N PRO A 32 17.28 4.44 1.07
CA PRO A 32 18.01 3.19 1.34
C PRO A 32 18.68 3.14 2.72
N ASP A 33 19.36 4.21 3.12
CA ASP A 33 20.08 4.32 4.40
C ASP A 33 19.16 4.34 5.64
N MET A 34 17.85 4.47 5.43
CA MET A 34 16.82 4.53 6.47
C MET A 34 15.90 3.30 6.45
N GLN A 35 16.20 2.31 5.63
CA GLN A 35 15.45 1.05 5.59
C GLN A 35 15.84 0.13 6.77
N GLY A 36 15.02 -0.89 7.05
CA GLY A 36 15.30 -1.89 8.09
C GLY A 36 15.01 -1.47 9.54
N VAL A 37 14.66 -0.21 9.79
CA VAL A 37 14.37 0.33 11.14
C VAL A 37 12.88 0.54 11.43
N GLY A 38 11.98 0.08 10.55
CA GLY A 38 10.53 0.10 10.79
C GLY A 38 9.79 1.36 10.32
N LEU A 39 10.49 2.37 9.79
CA LEU A 39 9.89 3.64 9.34
C LEU A 39 8.76 3.48 8.31
N ALA A 40 8.87 2.54 7.37
CA ALA A 40 7.80 2.28 6.40
C ALA A 40 6.51 1.82 7.08
N THR A 41 6.60 0.95 8.08
CA THR A 41 5.43 0.45 8.83
C THR A 41 4.81 1.55 9.67
N GLU A 42 5.63 2.37 10.35
CA GLU A 42 5.14 3.50 11.14
C GLU A 42 4.44 4.54 10.26
N ALA A 43 5.10 4.98 9.18
CA ALA A 43 4.57 5.99 8.27
C ALA A 43 3.29 5.50 7.56
N LEU A 44 3.27 4.25 7.08
CA LEU A 44 2.08 3.66 6.47
C LEU A 44 0.95 3.51 7.48
N GLY A 45 1.23 3.07 8.71
CA GLY A 45 0.23 2.99 9.77
C GLY A 45 -0.44 4.33 10.05
N ALA A 46 0.35 5.40 10.19
CA ALA A 46 -0.17 6.75 10.40
C ALA A 46 -1.00 7.25 9.21
N ALA A 47 -0.54 7.01 7.98
CA ALA A 47 -1.29 7.38 6.77
C ALA A 47 -2.64 6.64 6.69
N LEU A 48 -2.67 5.36 7.05
CA LEU A 48 -3.89 4.54 7.05
C LEU A 48 -4.87 4.95 8.14
N ALA A 49 -4.39 5.31 9.35
CA ALA A 49 -5.24 5.85 10.40
C ALA A 49 -5.91 7.15 9.94
N TRP A 50 -5.14 8.06 9.33
CA TRP A 50 -5.70 9.25 8.71
C TRP A 50 -6.71 8.91 7.61
N ALA A 51 -6.41 7.94 6.74
CA ALA A 51 -7.33 7.53 5.68
C ALA A 51 -8.64 6.96 6.23
N ASP A 52 -8.61 6.21 7.33
CA ASP A 52 -9.81 5.65 7.94
C ASP A 52 -10.78 6.74 8.44
N GLU A 53 -10.24 7.86 8.91
CA GLU A 53 -11.01 9.01 9.38
C GLU A 53 -11.51 9.92 8.23
N ASN A 54 -10.80 9.96 7.11
CA ASN A 54 -10.99 10.99 6.07
C ASN A 54 -11.58 10.45 4.75
N PHE A 55 -11.41 9.16 4.45
CA PHE A 55 -11.92 8.55 3.23
C PHE A 55 -13.26 7.86 3.46
N LEU A 56 -14.18 8.07 2.51
CA LEU A 56 -15.51 7.44 2.52
C LEU A 56 -15.48 6.00 1.99
N GLN A 57 -14.40 5.61 1.32
CA GLN A 57 -14.23 4.29 0.71
C GLN A 57 -14.15 3.19 1.77
N VAL A 58 -14.57 1.98 1.39
CA VAL A 58 -14.66 0.81 2.29
C VAL A 58 -13.31 0.21 2.67
N GLY A 59 -12.23 0.68 2.04
CA GLY A 59 -10.88 0.17 2.27
C GLY A 59 -9.84 0.81 1.35
N THR A 60 -8.64 0.27 1.45
CA THR A 60 -7.45 0.69 0.69
C THR A 60 -6.83 -0.53 0.00
N ALA A 61 -6.13 -0.33 -1.09
CA ALA A 61 -5.42 -1.39 -1.82
C ALA A 61 -3.93 -1.04 -1.95
N CYS A 62 -3.10 -2.05 -2.20
CA CYS A 62 -1.76 -1.84 -2.72
C CYS A 62 -1.41 -2.98 -3.68
N ILE A 63 -0.50 -2.69 -4.61
CA ILE A 63 0.05 -3.69 -5.52
C ILE A 63 1.55 -3.77 -5.33
N ILE A 64 2.10 -4.99 -5.30
CA ILE A 64 3.49 -5.22 -4.96
C ILE A 64 4.05 -6.30 -5.89
N ALA A 65 5.27 -6.12 -6.40
CA ALA A 65 5.96 -7.19 -7.12
C ALA A 65 6.06 -8.43 -6.21
N PRO A 66 5.71 -9.65 -6.66
CA PRO A 66 5.62 -10.84 -5.81
C PRO A 66 6.91 -11.17 -5.06
N GLN A 67 8.06 -10.79 -5.60
CA GLN A 67 9.39 -11.04 -5.04
C GLN A 67 9.79 -9.99 -3.98
N HIS A 68 9.01 -8.93 -3.78
CA HIS A 68 9.36 -7.82 -2.90
C HIS A 68 8.92 -8.08 -1.45
N GLU A 69 9.45 -9.14 -0.84
CA GLU A 69 9.08 -9.64 0.50
C GLU A 69 9.09 -8.57 1.59
N VAL A 70 10.02 -7.61 1.54
CA VAL A 70 10.11 -6.53 2.54
C VAL A 70 8.85 -5.66 2.55
N SER A 71 8.32 -5.31 1.37
CA SER A 71 7.11 -4.48 1.23
C SER A 71 5.86 -5.29 1.53
N ILE A 72 5.83 -6.58 1.16
CA ILE A 72 4.76 -7.50 1.55
C ILE A 72 4.65 -7.54 3.08
N ARG A 73 5.77 -7.71 3.81
CA ARG A 73 5.78 -7.67 5.27
C ARG A 73 5.30 -6.34 5.85
N VAL A 74 5.65 -5.21 5.24
CA VAL A 74 5.14 -3.89 5.66
C VAL A 74 3.62 -3.84 5.50
N ALA A 75 3.10 -4.22 4.33
CA ALA A 75 1.66 -4.24 4.04
C ALA A 75 0.91 -5.16 5.01
N THR A 76 1.38 -6.39 5.23
CA THR A 76 0.78 -7.34 6.16
C THR A 76 0.73 -6.79 7.59
N LYS A 77 1.82 -6.19 8.08
CA LYS A 77 1.86 -5.55 9.41
C LYS A 77 0.86 -4.41 9.55
N CYS A 78 0.55 -3.73 8.46
CA CYS A 78 -0.42 -2.65 8.41
C CYS A 78 -1.86 -3.13 8.14
N GLY A 79 -2.11 -4.45 8.12
CA GLY A 79 -3.44 -5.03 8.01
C GLY A 79 -3.93 -5.28 6.58
N PHE A 80 -3.05 -5.22 5.58
CA PHE A 80 -3.38 -5.68 4.24
C PHE A 80 -3.36 -7.21 4.17
N LEU A 81 -4.36 -7.76 3.46
CA LEU A 81 -4.52 -9.18 3.18
C LEU A 81 -4.30 -9.42 1.69
N GLU A 82 -3.60 -10.51 1.37
CA GLU A 82 -3.44 -10.96 -0.01
C GLU A 82 -4.80 -11.30 -0.62
N GLN A 83 -5.02 -10.87 -1.87
CA GLN A 83 -6.23 -11.17 -2.64
C GLN A 83 -5.94 -12.07 -3.84
N GLY A 84 -4.68 -12.14 -4.26
CA GLY A 84 -4.22 -12.92 -5.40
C GLY A 84 -3.34 -12.10 -6.33
N PHE A 85 -3.04 -12.68 -7.49
CA PHE A 85 -2.21 -12.04 -8.50
C PHE A 85 -3.04 -11.39 -9.59
N VAL A 86 -2.56 -10.23 -10.04
CA VAL A 86 -3.07 -9.46 -11.17
C VAL A 86 -1.95 -9.24 -12.18
N THR A 87 -2.31 -9.02 -13.44
CA THR A 87 -1.34 -8.65 -14.47
C THR A 87 -1.24 -7.14 -14.56
N PHE A 88 -0.05 -6.59 -14.39
CA PHE A 88 0.24 -5.17 -14.60
C PHE A 88 1.46 -5.06 -15.50
N ARG A 89 1.36 -4.33 -16.61
CA ARG A 89 2.47 -4.18 -17.58
C ARG A 89 3.07 -5.52 -18.04
N ASN A 90 2.22 -6.52 -18.25
CA ASN A 90 2.59 -7.90 -18.60
C ASN A 90 3.41 -8.64 -17.53
N GLU A 91 3.47 -8.11 -16.30
CA GLU A 91 4.14 -8.73 -15.16
C GLU A 91 3.11 -9.13 -14.10
N GLN A 92 3.35 -10.26 -13.45
CA GLN A 92 2.53 -10.72 -12.34
C GLN A 92 2.78 -9.82 -11.13
N THR A 93 1.73 -9.24 -10.57
CA THR A 93 1.76 -8.34 -9.43
C THR A 93 0.83 -8.85 -8.35
N LEU A 94 1.27 -8.87 -7.09
CA LEU A 94 0.44 -9.23 -5.96
C LEU A 94 -0.51 -8.07 -5.63
N LEU A 95 -1.82 -8.34 -5.62
CA LEU A 95 -2.83 -7.43 -5.10
C LEU A 95 -3.11 -7.73 -3.64
N MET A 96 -3.01 -6.71 -2.79
CA MET A 96 -3.42 -6.79 -1.39
C MET A 96 -4.48 -5.73 -1.08
N ARG A 97 -5.42 -6.06 -0.21
CA ARG A 97 -6.49 -5.15 0.23
C ARG A 97 -6.61 -5.12 1.74
N ARG A 98 -6.99 -3.96 2.26
CA ARG A 98 -7.26 -3.70 3.66
C ARG A 98 -8.63 -3.05 3.78
N ASN A 99 -9.50 -3.64 4.59
CA ASN A 99 -10.77 -3.00 4.93
C ASN A 99 -10.52 -1.78 5.83
N ARG A 100 -11.32 -0.73 5.66
CA ARG A 100 -11.31 0.43 6.55
C ARG A 100 -11.70 -0.02 7.96
N SER A 101 -10.90 0.35 8.96
CA SER A 101 -11.30 0.13 10.35
C SER A 101 -12.29 1.23 10.74
N GLN A 102 -13.43 0.86 11.32
CA GLN A 102 -14.32 1.83 11.95
C GLN A 102 -14.01 1.80 13.44
N THR A 103 -13.54 2.94 13.97
CA THR A 103 -13.45 3.16 15.42
C THR A 103 -14.86 3.37 15.98
#